data_AF-A0A814HEE7-F1
#
_entry.id   AF-A0A814HEE7-F1
#
_cell.length_a   1.000
_cell.length_b   1.000
_cell.length_c   1.000
_cell.angle_alpha   90.00
_cell.angle_beta   90.00
_cell.angle_gamma   90.00
#
_symmetry.space_group_name_H-M   'P 1'
#
loop_
_entity.id
_entity.type
_entity.pdbx_description
1 polymer ?
#
loop_
_entity_poly.entity_id
_entity_poly.type
_entity_poly.pdbx_seq_one_letter_code
_entity_poly.pdbx_strand_id
1 'polypeptide(L)'
;MSLDIEKCKIKFLTNQEMLECLTHFSYEYSKKQFILKDLRPLNDNDNILLTEPVIFSCFSNRFGSSDMGEKAINKFKDEHECSHLCHQFNLGKLK
;
A
#
# COMPACT_ATOMS: atom_id res chain seq x y z
N MET A 1 40.88 -3.83 5.83
CA MET A 1 39.98 -2.66 5.89
C MET A 1 38.94 -2.87 4.81
N SER A 2 37.87 -3.59 5.15
CA SER A 2 36.76 -3.88 4.26
C SER A 2 35.51 -3.52 5.04
N LEU A 3 34.74 -2.60 4.47
CA LEU A 3 33.71 -1.81 5.13
C LEU A 3 32.58 -2.67 5.72
N ASP A 4 32.17 -2.28 6.93
CA ASP A 4 30.95 -2.66 7.64
C ASP A 4 29.71 -2.56 6.72
N ILE A 5 29.13 -3.69 6.29
CA ILE A 5 27.77 -3.73 5.69
C ILE A 5 26.76 -4.39 6.65
N GLU A 6 27.17 -4.81 7.85
CA GLU A 6 26.26 -5.32 8.88
C GLU A 6 25.62 -4.23 9.77
N LYS A 7 25.71 -2.95 9.38
CA LYS A 7 25.12 -1.82 10.10
C LYS A 7 23.91 -1.23 9.37
N CYS A 8 22.89 -2.04 9.14
CA CYS A 8 21.52 -1.56 9.29
C CYS A 8 20.60 -2.76 9.51
N LYS A 9 20.02 -2.86 10.70
CA LYS A 9 18.93 -3.80 11.01
C LYS A 9 17.66 -3.39 10.24
N ILE A 10 17.72 -3.38 8.91
CA ILE A 10 16.52 -3.34 8.08
C ILE A 10 15.94 -4.74 8.24
N LYS A 11 14.97 -4.89 9.15
CA LYS A 11 14.04 -6.02 9.11
C LYS A 11 13.63 -6.16 7.64
N PHE A 12 13.82 -7.33 7.05
CA PHE A 12 13.34 -7.60 5.70
C PHE A 12 11.86 -7.20 5.64
N LEU A 13 11.58 -6.09 4.96
CA LEU A 13 10.23 -5.64 4.70
C LEU A 13 9.60 -6.65 3.78
N THR A 14 8.48 -7.22 4.20
CA THR A 14 7.75 -8.10 3.30
C THR A 14 7.13 -7.27 2.18
N ASN A 15 7.07 -7.82 0.96
CA ASN A 15 6.34 -7.17 -0.14
C ASN A 15 4.90 -6.82 0.29
N GLN A 16 4.30 -7.64 1.15
CA GLN A 16 2.96 -7.39 1.66
C GLN A 16 2.88 -6.13 2.55
N GLU A 17 3.79 -5.94 3.51
CA GLU A 17 3.79 -4.72 4.34
C GLU A 17 3.96 -3.45 3.50
N MET A 18 4.80 -3.49 2.46
CA MET A 18 4.97 -2.37 1.52
C MET A 18 3.70 -2.11 0.72
N LEU A 19 3.05 -3.15 0.20
CA LEU A 19 1.83 -3.02 -0.60
C LEU A 19 0.65 -2.51 0.23
N GLU A 20 0.51 -2.98 1.47
CA GLU A 20 -0.52 -2.48 2.39
C GLU A 20 -0.26 -1.03 2.79
N CYS A 21 0.99 -0.67 3.07
CA CYS A 21 1.37 0.72 3.31
C CYS A 21 1.12 1.61 2.09
N LEU A 22 1.36 1.12 0.87
CA LEU A 22 1.09 1.86 -0.37
C LEU A 22 -0.42 2.06 -0.58
N THR A 23 -1.21 1.04 -0.27
CA THR A 23 -2.69 1.12 -0.28
C THR A 23 -3.16 2.21 0.68
N HIS A 24 -2.67 2.21 1.91
CA HIS A 24 -2.98 3.24 2.91
C HIS A 24 -2.48 4.63 2.49
N PHE A 25 -1.24 4.74 2.00
CA PHE A 25 -0.68 5.99 1.50
C PHE A 25 -1.57 6.61 0.43
N SER A 26 -2.06 5.80 -0.52
CA SER A 26 -2.96 6.29 -1.57
C SER A 26 -4.30 6.82 -1.04
N TYR A 27 -4.81 6.23 0.05
CA TYR A 27 -5.99 6.74 0.75
C TYR A 27 -5.75 8.13 1.33
N GLU A 28 -4.68 8.31 2.12
CA GLU A 28 -4.38 9.59 2.74
C GLU A 28 -4.01 10.66 1.69
N TYR A 29 -3.14 10.31 0.74
CA TYR A 29 -2.69 11.22 -0.32
C TYR A 29 -3.85 11.72 -1.20
N SER A 30 -4.83 10.84 -1.48
CA SER A 30 -6.02 11.21 -2.24
C SER A 30 -7.07 11.97 -1.43
N LYS A 31 -6.78 12.37 -0.18
CA LYS A 31 -7.75 12.96 0.74
C LYS A 31 -8.96 12.05 0.94
N LYS A 32 -8.71 10.75 1.12
CA LYS A 32 -9.69 9.72 1.46
C LYS A 32 -10.66 9.37 0.33
N GLN A 33 -10.24 9.57 -0.92
CA GLN A 33 -11.11 9.38 -2.09
C GLN A 33 -10.84 8.07 -2.84
N PHE A 34 -9.60 7.58 -2.80
CA PHE A 34 -9.15 6.44 -3.61
C PHE A 34 -8.21 5.54 -2.82
N ILE A 35 -8.22 4.25 -3.09
CA ILE A 35 -7.14 3.34 -2.69
C ILE A 35 -6.62 2.55 -3.89
N LEU A 36 -5.32 2.28 -3.92
CA LEU A 36 -4.67 1.34 -4.83
C LEU A 36 -4.77 -0.08 -4.27
N LYS A 37 -5.34 -1.00 -5.03
CA LYS A 37 -5.54 -2.40 -4.64
C LYS A 37 -5.11 -3.35 -5.76
N ASP A 38 -5.05 -4.63 -5.40
CA ASP A 38 -4.70 -5.77 -6.27
C ASP A 38 -3.37 -5.59 -7.04
N LEU A 39 -2.43 -4.87 -6.41
CA LEU A 39 -1.08 -4.65 -6.92
C LEU A 39 -0.33 -5.98 -6.97
N ARG A 40 0.02 -6.43 -8.19
CA ARG A 40 0.74 -7.70 -8.39
C ARG A 40 2.24 -7.43 -8.57
N PRO A 41 3.10 -7.86 -7.64
CA PRO A 41 4.53 -7.70 -7.80
C PRO A 41 5.05 -8.64 -8.89
N LEU A 42 5.89 -8.10 -9.77
CA LEU A 42 6.76 -8.84 -10.65
C LEU A 42 8.16 -8.81 -10.08
N ASN A 43 8.85 -9.95 -10.10
CA ASN A 43 10.24 -10.02 -9.69
C ASN A 43 11.09 -9.27 -10.72
N ASP A 44 11.68 -8.16 -10.31
CA ASP A 44 12.78 -7.49 -10.98
C ASP A 44 13.89 -7.31 -9.96
N ASN A 45 15.13 -7.65 -10.33
CA ASN A 45 16.22 -7.97 -9.40
C ASN A 45 16.31 -7.01 -8.20
N ASP A 46 16.36 -5.71 -8.50
CA ASP A 46 16.55 -4.64 -7.50
C ASP A 46 15.31 -3.75 -7.32
N ASN A 47 14.22 -4.00 -8.06
CA ASN A 47 13.02 -3.17 -8.03
C ASN A 47 11.76 -4.00 -7.82
N ILE A 48 10.74 -3.36 -7.25
CA ILE A 48 9.39 -3.95 -7.22
C ILE A 48 8.61 -3.33 -8.38
N LEU A 49 8.48 -4.08 -9.47
CA LEU A 49 7.58 -3.72 -10.56
C LEU A 49 6.17 -4.17 -10.18
N LEU A 50 5.22 -3.24 -10.20
CA LEU A 50 3.82 -3.54 -9.91
C LEU A 50 3.02 -3.52 -11.20
N THR A 51 2.18 -4.54 -11.37
CA THR A 51 1.26 -4.62 -12.51
C THR A 51 -0.18 -4.70 -12.06
N GLU A 52 -1.06 -4.29 -12.98
CA GLU A 52 -2.52 -4.32 -12.84
C GLU A 52 -3.08 -3.61 -11.60
N PRO A 53 -2.77 -2.31 -11.41
CA PRO A 53 -3.37 -1.57 -10.32
C PRO A 53 -4.89 -1.50 -10.50
N VAL A 54 -5.62 -1.92 -9.48
CA VAL A 54 -7.05 -1.65 -9.34
C VAL A 54 -7.21 -0.42 -8.45
N ILE A 55 -8.12 0.49 -8.80
CA ILE A 55 -8.43 1.65 -7.96
C ILE A 55 -9.85 1.48 -7.47
N PHE A 56 -10.02 1.40 -6.15
CA PHE A 56 -11.35 1.59 -5.55
C PHE A 56 -11.55 3.06 -5.26
N SER A 57 -12.75 3.55 -5.51
CA SER A 57 -13.08 4.96 -5.28
C SER A 57 -14.35 5.16 -4.48
N CYS A 58 -14.45 6.30 -3.79
CA CYS A 58 -15.68 6.70 -3.11
C CYS A 58 -16.80 7.09 -4.10
N PHE A 59 -16.55 7.04 -5.41
CA PHE A 59 -17.49 7.38 -6.47
C PHE A 59 -17.81 6.11 -7.28
N SER A 60 -19.07 5.73 -7.37
CA SER A 60 -19.44 4.47 -8.03
C SER A 60 -18.86 4.34 -9.44
N ASN A 61 -18.06 3.28 -9.66
CA ASN A 61 -17.59 2.82 -10.98
C ASN A 61 -16.71 3.84 -11.74
N ARG A 62 -15.93 4.68 -11.04
CA ARG A 62 -15.06 5.69 -11.68
C ARG A 62 -13.92 5.06 -12.48
N PHE A 63 -13.42 3.92 -12.02
CA PHE A 63 -12.27 3.22 -12.61
C PHE A 63 -12.65 1.89 -13.26
N GLY A 64 -13.86 1.81 -13.82
CA GLY A 64 -14.38 0.62 -14.49
C GLY A 64 -14.90 -0.44 -13.52
N SER A 65 -15.25 -1.60 -14.05
CA SER A 65 -15.99 -2.65 -13.31
C SER A 65 -15.23 -3.27 -12.14
N SER A 66 -13.90 -3.10 -12.09
CA SER A 66 -13.07 -3.54 -10.97
C SER A 66 -13.07 -2.54 -9.80
N ASP A 67 -13.61 -1.34 -9.97
CA ASP A 67 -13.82 -0.38 -8.88
C ASP A 67 -14.94 -0.87 -7.94
N MET A 68 -14.56 -1.52 -6.84
CA MET A 68 -15.49 -2.06 -5.85
C MET A 68 -16.10 -0.99 -4.92
N GLY A 69 -15.77 0.28 -5.14
CA GLY A 69 -16.41 1.40 -4.48
C GLY A 69 -16.06 1.58 -2.99
N GLU A 70 -16.81 2.49 -2.35
CA GLU A 70 -16.64 2.86 -0.95
C GLU A 70 -16.76 1.68 0.03
N LYS A 71 -17.62 0.70 -0.27
CA LYS A 71 -17.80 -0.48 0.58
C LYS A 71 -16.50 -1.26 0.75
N ALA A 72 -15.75 -1.44 -0.33
CA ALA A 72 -14.46 -2.13 -0.29
C ALA A 72 -13.38 -1.29 0.39
N ILE A 73 -13.43 0.04 0.24
CA ILE A 73 -12.54 0.96 0.97
C ILE A 73 -12.76 0.85 2.48
N ASN A 74 -14.03 0.85 2.93
CA ASN A 74 -14.34 0.71 4.34
C ASN A 74 -13.87 -0.64 4.89
N LYS A 75 -14.11 -1.74 4.15
CA LYS A 75 -13.57 -3.05 4.54
C LYS A 75 -12.04 -3.04 4.69
N PHE A 76 -11.32 -2.43 3.74
CA PHE A 76 -9.87 -2.29 3.86
C PHE A 76 -9.46 -1.55 5.13
N LYS A 77 -10.14 -0.43 5.46
CA LYS A 77 -9.82 0.34 6.66
C LYS A 77 -10.07 -0.44 7.96
N ASP A 78 -11.17 -1.19 8.01
CA ASP A 78 -11.55 -2.00 9.18
C ASP A 78 -10.54 -3.14 9.42
N GLU A 79 -9.97 -3.70 8.34
CA GLU A 79 -9.04 -4.84 8.39
C GLU A 79 -7.56 -4.41 8.43
N HIS A 80 -7.23 -3.16 8.11
CA HIS A 80 -5.83 -2.71 7.99
C HIS A 80 -5.18 -2.44 9.35
N GLU A 81 -4.07 -3.13 9.62
CA GLU A 81 -3.19 -2.85 10.73
C GLU A 81 -1.98 -2.05 10.26
N CYS A 82 -1.79 -0.83 10.80
CA CYS A 82 -0.65 0.00 10.44
C CYS A 82 0.67 -0.70 10.82
N SER A 83 1.51 -0.91 9.81
CA SER A 83 2.87 -1.40 10.02
C SER A 83 3.83 -0.27 10.38
N HIS A 84 5.07 -0.64 10.70
CA HIS A 84 6.18 0.30 10.88
C HIS A 84 6.32 1.28 9.71
N LEU A 85 6.06 0.85 8.47
CA LEU A 85 6.12 1.71 7.29
C LEU A 85 5.07 2.82 7.35
N CYS A 86 3.82 2.49 7.69
CA CYS A 86 2.74 3.48 7.81
C CYS A 86 3.14 4.60 8.80
N HIS A 87 3.82 4.23 9.89
CA HIS A 87 4.34 5.19 10.85
C HIS A 87 5.52 6.01 10.31
N GLN A 88 6.45 5.42 9.55
CA GLN A 88 7.53 6.18 8.90
C GLN A 88 7.02 7.22 7.91
N PHE A 89 5.93 6.91 7.21
CA PHE A 89 5.25 7.85 6.30
C PHE A 89 4.28 8.81 7.01
N ASN A 90 4.21 8.79 8.36
CA ASN A 90 3.30 9.61 9.16
C ASN A 90 1.83 9.51 8.73
N LEU A 91 1.39 8.30 8.34
CA LEU A 91 0.00 8.08 7.94
C LEU A 91 -0.91 8.04 9.17
N GLY A 92 -2.11 8.61 9.03
CA GLY A 92 -3.13 8.61 10.08
C GLY A 92 -3.60 7.18 10.37
N LYS A 93 -3.91 6.84 11.61
CA LYS A 93 -4.40 5.50 11.92
C LYS A 93 -5.77 5.28 11.27
N LEU A 94 -5.88 4.24 10.45
CA LEU A 94 -7.16 3.76 9.93
C LEU A 94 -7.95 3.02 11.02
N LYS A 95 -9.26 3.04 10.87
CA LYS A 95 -10.22 2.38 11.74
C LYS A 95 -11.24 1.65 10.88
#